data_AF-A0A1G8WKY2-F1
#
_entry.id   AF-A0A1G8WKY2-F1
#
_cell.length_a   1.000
_cell.length_b   1.000
_cell.length_c   1.000
_cell.angle_alpha   90.00
_cell.angle_beta   90.00
_cell.angle_gamma   90.00
#
_symmetry.space_group_name_H-M   'P 1'
#
loop_
_entity.id
_entity.type
_entity.pdbx_description
1 polymer ?
#
loop_
_entity_poly.entity_id
_entity_poly.type
_entity_poly.pdbx_seq_one_letter_code
_entity_poly.pdbx_strand_id
1 'polypeptide(L)'
;MSGVDADLRDAFESEGYDVADVTRNRRQLRIEILDDEASAEQLRAITHEVVDEADVLGLDVSTESTEGRDAMTTVVSFRYRS
;
A
#
# COMPACT_ATOMS: atom_id res chain seq x y z
N MET A 1 -1.99 15.01 -7.00
CA MET A 1 -1.46 13.69 -7.38
C MET A 1 -2.45 13.12 -8.37
N SER A 2 -1.97 12.50 -9.44
CA SER A 2 -2.84 11.92 -10.46
C SER A 2 -2.13 10.70 -11.02
N GLY A 3 -2.80 9.55 -10.99
CA GLY A 3 -2.22 8.26 -11.32
C GLY A 3 -2.38 7.27 -10.16
N VAL A 4 -1.89 6.05 -10.38
CA VAL A 4 -2.09 4.88 -9.51
C VAL A 4 -1.75 5.13 -8.03
N ASP A 5 -0.80 6.01 -7.71
CA ASP A 5 -0.44 6.38 -6.34
C ASP A 5 -1.58 7.08 -5.59
N ALA A 6 -2.28 8.01 -6.26
CA ALA A 6 -3.46 8.67 -5.69
C ALA A 6 -4.63 7.69 -5.59
N ASP A 7 -4.87 6.90 -6.65
CA ASP A 7 -5.98 5.94 -6.69
C ASP A 7 -5.84 4.87 -5.59
N LEU A 8 -4.61 4.39 -5.33
CA LEU A 8 -4.34 3.46 -4.23
C LEU A 8 -4.62 4.11 -2.87
N ARG A 9 -4.13 5.33 -2.64
CA ARG A 9 -4.39 6.04 -1.38
C ARG A 9 -5.88 6.16 -1.12
N ASP A 10 -6.62 6.65 -2.11
CA ASP A 10 -8.06 6.88 -2.00
C ASP A 10 -8.81 5.56 -1.73
N ALA A 11 -8.39 4.44 -2.35
CA ALA A 11 -8.99 3.13 -2.10
C ALA A 11 -8.76 2.63 -0.67
N PHE A 12 -7.53 2.73 -0.15
CA PHE A 12 -7.24 2.34 1.24
C PHE A 12 -8.00 3.24 2.24
N GLU A 13 -8.02 4.55 2.04
CA GLU A 13 -8.72 5.49 2.92
C GLU A 13 -10.25 5.30 2.85
N SER A 14 -10.81 4.94 1.67
CA SER A 14 -12.23 4.61 1.51
C SER A 14 -12.66 3.37 2.29
N GLU A 15 -11.75 2.41 2.48
CA GLU A 15 -11.97 1.20 3.27
C GLU A 15 -11.69 1.42 4.77
N GLY A 16 -11.33 2.65 5.17
CA GLY A 16 -11.16 3.06 6.56
C GLY A 16 -9.72 2.93 7.09
N TYR A 17 -8.73 2.70 6.22
CA TYR A 17 -7.33 2.68 6.62
C TYR A 17 -6.71 4.08 6.58
N ASP A 18 -5.97 4.44 7.64
CA ASP A 18 -5.18 5.67 7.66
C ASP A 18 -3.86 5.48 6.90
N VAL A 19 -3.75 6.06 5.71
CA VAL A 19 -2.53 5.99 4.88
C VAL A 19 -1.55 7.08 5.30
N ALA A 20 -0.39 6.66 5.80
CA ALA A 20 0.69 7.54 6.20
C ALA A 20 1.39 8.17 4.99
N ASP A 21 1.79 7.33 4.03
CA ASP A 21 2.48 7.76 2.81
C ASP A 21 2.31 6.76 1.67
N VAL A 22 2.40 7.26 0.43
CA VAL A 22 2.48 6.44 -0.78
C VAL A 22 3.71 6.87 -1.55
N THR A 23 4.73 6.02 -1.56
CA THR A 23 5.99 6.28 -2.24
C THR A 23 6.11 5.41 -3.48
N ARG A 24 6.54 6.02 -4.59
CA ARG A 24 6.88 5.33 -5.84
C ARG A 24 8.34 5.53 -6.20
N ASN A 25 9.13 4.45 -6.18
CA ASN A 25 10.51 4.46 -6.66
C ASN A 25 10.64 3.62 -7.95
N ARG A 26 10.80 4.30 -9.09
CA ARG A 26 10.85 3.69 -10.43
C ARG A 26 9.59 2.89 -10.74
N ARG A 27 9.59 1.60 -10.39
CA ARG A 27 8.46 0.67 -10.56
C ARG A 27 7.99 0.07 -9.25
N GLN A 28 8.63 0.37 -8.13
CA GLN A 28 8.23 -0.13 -6.82
C GLN A 28 7.28 0.88 -6.17
N LEU A 29 6.09 0.41 -5.82
CA LEU A 29 5.12 1.13 -4.99
C LEU A 29 5.22 0.61 -3.57
N ARG A 30 5.12 1.53 -2.62
CA ARG A 30 5.09 1.26 -1.18
C ARG A 30 4.03 2.15 -0.57
N ILE A 31 3.07 1.54 0.12
CA ILE A 31 2.00 2.21 0.86
C ILE A 31 2.23 1.91 2.34
N GLU A 32 2.30 2.96 3.16
CA GLU A 32 2.44 2.85 4.61
C GLU A 32 1.09 3.10 5.27
N ILE A 33 0.62 2.15 6.08
CA ILE A 33 -0.68 2.18 6.76
C ILE A 33 -0.45 2.26 8.27
N LEU A 34 -1.09 3.22 8.92
CA LEU A 34 -0.98 3.51 10.35
C LEU A 34 -1.82 2.56 11.22
N ASP A 35 -1.76 1.27 10.91
CA ASP A 35 -2.46 0.20 11.62
C ASP A 35 -1.60 -1.06 11.56
N ASP A 36 -1.09 -1.51 12.72
CA ASP A 36 -0.25 -2.70 12.84
C ASP A 36 -1.05 -4.01 12.91
N GLU A 37 -2.37 -3.93 13.05
CA GLU A 37 -3.31 -5.06 13.03
C GLU A 37 -4.06 -5.18 11.69
N ALA A 38 -3.69 -4.36 10.69
CA ALA A 38 -4.33 -4.33 9.38
C ALA A 38 -4.29 -5.72 8.70
N SER A 39 -5.45 -6.13 8.17
CA SER A 39 -5.61 -7.45 7.55
C SER A 39 -4.84 -7.55 6.24
N ALA A 40 -3.78 -8.36 6.21
CA ALA A 40 -2.99 -8.57 4.99
C ALA A 40 -3.81 -9.07 3.80
N GLU A 41 -4.85 -9.87 4.03
CA GLU A 41 -5.75 -10.33 2.97
C GLU A 41 -6.59 -9.18 2.40
N GLN A 42 -7.15 -8.33 3.27
CA GLN A 42 -7.94 -7.18 2.86
C GLN A 42 -7.09 -6.16 2.10
N LEU A 43 -5.87 -5.89 2.59
CA LEU A 43 -4.96 -4.96 1.93
C LEU A 43 -4.55 -5.42 0.52
N ARG A 44 -4.40 -6.73 0.32
CA ARG A 44 -4.15 -7.31 -1.01
C ARG A 44 -5.36 -7.17 -1.92
N ALA A 45 -6.56 -7.42 -1.40
CA ALA A 45 -7.81 -7.25 -2.16
C ALA A 45 -7.96 -5.81 -2.65
N ILE A 46 -7.82 -4.82 -1.76
CA ILE A 46 -7.89 -3.38 -2.09
C ILE A 46 -6.87 -3.02 -3.18
N THR A 47 -5.64 -3.53 -3.07
CA THR A 47 -4.62 -3.30 -4.10
C THR A 47 -5.11 -3.77 -5.46
N HIS A 48 -5.74 -4.94 -5.54
CA HIS A 48 -6.21 -5.51 -6.80
C HIS A 48 -7.51 -4.91 -7.34
N GLU A 49 -8.24 -4.12 -6.54
CA GLU A 49 -9.35 -3.30 -7.03
C GLU A 49 -8.86 -2.10 -7.84
N VAL A 50 -7.66 -1.60 -7.53
CA VAL A 50 -7.06 -0.44 -8.19
C VAL A 50 -6.13 -0.85 -9.33
N VAL A 51 -5.39 -1.94 -9.16
CA VAL A 51 -4.38 -2.40 -10.13
C VAL A 51 -4.58 -3.85 -10.52
N ASP A 52 -4.63 -4.11 -11.82
CA ASP A 52 -4.75 -5.46 -12.37
C ASP A 52 -3.67 -6.40 -11.81
N GLU A 53 -4.07 -7.61 -11.43
CA GLU A 53 -3.16 -8.65 -10.91
C GLU A 53 -1.98 -8.92 -11.85
N ALA A 54 -2.19 -8.79 -13.18
CA ALA A 54 -1.16 -8.98 -14.20
C ALA A 54 -0.03 -7.93 -14.14
N ASP A 55 -0.34 -6.74 -13.61
CA ASP A 55 0.57 -5.60 -13.54
C ASP A 55 1.26 -5.49 -12.16
N VAL A 56 0.86 -6.34 -11.22
CA VAL A 56 1.41 -6.42 -9.86
C VAL A 56 2.40 -7.58 -9.75
N LEU A 57 3.62 -7.29 -9.31
CA LEU A 57 4.64 -8.30 -9.06
C LEU A 57 5.20 -8.24 -7.66
N GLY A 58 5.22 -9.40 -7.01
CA GLY A 58 5.80 -9.56 -5.68
C GLY A 58 5.06 -8.74 -4.64
N LEU A 59 3.72 -8.78 -4.66
CA LEU A 59 2.88 -8.14 -3.65
C LEU A 59 3.19 -8.73 -2.28
N ASP A 60 3.70 -7.87 -1.42
CA ASP A 60 4.04 -8.17 -0.04
C ASP A 60 3.26 -7.25 0.90
N VAL A 61 2.85 -7.80 2.03
CA VAL A 61 2.24 -7.05 3.12
C VAL A 61 2.95 -7.45 4.39
N SER A 62 3.64 -6.49 5.01
CA SER A 62 4.50 -6.73 6.16
C SER A 62 4.32 -5.63 7.20
N THR A 63 4.31 -6.01 8.47
CA THR A 63 4.35 -5.05 9.58
C THR A 63 5.81 -4.74 9.89
N GLU A 64 6.19 -3.47 9.84
CA GLU A 64 7.56 -3.02 10.11
C GLU A 64 7.60 -1.76 10.97
N SER A 65 8.74 -1.57 11.65
CA SER A 65 9.02 -0.32 12.36
C SER A 65 9.49 0.72 11.35
N THR A 66 8.80 1.86 11.27
CA THR A 66 9.15 2.92 10.32
C THR A 66 10.04 3.97 10.98
N GLU A 67 11.18 4.28 10.37
CA GLU A 67 12.05 5.37 10.83
C GLU A 67 11.26 6.69 10.88
N GLY A 68 11.24 7.34 12.05
CA GLY A 68 10.49 8.58 12.27
C GLY A 68 9.09 8.41 12.87
N ARG A 69 8.66 7.17 13.17
CA ARG A 69 7.45 6.89 13.96
C ARG A 69 7.78 5.95 15.13
N ASP A 70 7.25 6.26 16.31
CA ASP A 70 7.34 5.43 17.53
C ASP A 70 6.29 4.30 17.54
N ALA A 71 5.84 3.84 16.36
CA ALA A 71 4.80 2.84 16.19
C ALA A 71 5.11 1.90 15.02
N MET A 72 4.59 0.67 15.10
CA MET A 72 4.59 -0.27 13.98
C MET A 72 3.63 0.23 12.90
N THR A 73 3.96 -0.02 11.64
CA THR A 73 3.06 0.25 10.50
C THR A 73 2.95 -0.99 9.64
N THR A 74 1.82 -1.15 8.99
CA THR A 74 1.67 -2.17 7.95
C THR A 74 2.04 -1.55 6.61
N VAL A 75 2.93 -2.22 5.88
CA VAL A 75 3.45 -1.77 4.61
C VAL A 75 3.00 -2.72 3.52
N VAL A 76 2.30 -2.17 2.52
CA VAL A 76 1.99 -2.85 1.27
C VAL A 76 3.03 -2.47 0.24
N SER A 77 3.71 -3.44 -0.35
CA SER A 77 4.72 -3.15 -1.37
C SER A 77 4.65 -4.10 -2.55
N PHE A 78 4.84 -3.56 -3.75
CA PHE A 78 4.87 -4.35 -4.98
C PHE A 78 5.56 -3.60 -6.10
N ARG A 79 5.91 -4.33 -7.16
CA ARG A 79 6.37 -3.73 -8.41
C ARG A 79 5.22 -3.60 -9.41
N TYR A 80 4.97 -2.38 -9.88
CA TYR A 80 3.94 -2.05 -10.86
C TYR A 80 4.51 -2.02 -12.28
N ARG A 81 3.83 -2.71 -13.20
CA ARG A 81 4.09 -2.72 -14.64
C ARG A 81 2.92 -2.06 -15.36
N SER A 82 3.00 -0.74 -15.54
CA SER A 82 2.15 -0.01 -16.49
C SER A 82 2.74 -0.06 -17.91
#